data_AF-A0A2A9NXF9-F1
#
_entry.id   AF-A0A2A9NXF9-F1
#
_cell.length_a   1.000
_cell.length_b   1.000
_cell.length_c   1.000
_cell.angle_alpha   90.00
_cell.angle_beta   90.00
_cell.angle_gamma   90.00
#
_symmetry.space_group_name_H-M   'P 1'
#
loop_
_entity.id
_entity.type
_entity.pdbx_description
1 polymer ?
#
loop_
_entity_poly.entity_id
_entity_poly.type
_entity_poly.pdbx_seq_one_letter_code
_entity_poly.pdbx_strand_id
1 'polypeptide(L)'
;MVHRPPDSRLLANLLSQDKDYHKAFTTLLDAAHASVASLSAYAAASRPPASSIILTVAGSLASADEALRRYAKSVDEWRDMMKGLKTLEDEVANVLRDREIL
;
A
#
# COMPACT_ATOMS: atom_id res chain seq x y z
N MET A 1 -25.81 22.58 9.82
CA MET A 1 -25.46 21.26 10.40
C MET A 1 -24.32 21.48 11.35
N VAL A 2 -24.49 21.17 12.64
CA VAL A 2 -23.43 21.35 13.65
C VAL A 2 -22.29 20.41 13.30
N HIS A 3 -21.12 20.94 12.92
CA HIS A 3 -19.93 20.16 12.65
C HIS A 3 -19.52 19.45 13.95
N ARG A 4 -19.85 18.17 14.08
CA ARG A 4 -19.27 17.31 15.11
C ARG A 4 -17.76 17.22 14.81
N PRO A 5 -16.87 17.42 15.79
CA PRO A 5 -15.45 17.23 15.56
C PRO A 5 -15.19 15.81 15.07
N PRO A 6 -14.25 15.62 14.10
CA PRO A 6 -13.90 14.32 13.59
C PRO A 6 -13.41 13.40 14.72
N ASP A 7 -13.85 12.13 14.69
CA ASP A 7 -13.45 11.14 15.69
C ASP A 7 -12.03 10.64 15.38
N SER A 8 -11.05 11.19 16.10
CA SER A 8 -9.62 10.89 15.93
C SER A 8 -9.29 9.41 16.12
N ARG A 9 -10.15 8.63 16.80
CA ARG A 9 -10.00 7.18 16.95
C ARG A 9 -10.22 6.45 15.63
N LEU A 10 -11.13 6.94 14.78
CA LEU A 10 -11.39 6.36 13.47
C LEU A 10 -10.16 6.52 12.57
N LEU A 11 -9.51 7.69 12.60
CA LEU A 11 -8.27 7.93 11.87
C LEU A 11 -7.11 7.06 12.38
N ALA A 12 -6.97 6.92 13.70
CA ALA A 12 -5.97 6.03 14.28
C ALA A 12 -6.19 4.56 13.87
N ASN A 13 -7.45 4.11 13.84
CA ASN A 13 -7.81 2.76 13.39
C ASN A 13 -7.48 2.56 11.90
N LEU A 14 -7.83 3.53 11.04
CA LEU A 14 -7.49 3.50 9.61
C LEU A 14 -5.98 3.39 9.40
N LEU A 15 -5.18 4.23 10.08
CA LEU A 15 -3.73 4.20 10.00
C LEU A 15 -3.14 2.85 10.44
N SER A 16 -3.74 2.19 11.44
CA SER A 16 -3.35 0.85 11.86
C SER A 16 -3.65 -0.19 10.78
N GLN A 17 -4.84 -0.16 10.19
CA GLN A 17 -5.25 -1.09 9.15
C GLN A 17 -4.42 -0.91 7.87
N ASP A 18 -4.14 0.32 7.46
CA ASP A 18 -3.32 0.63 6.28
C ASP A 18 -1.88 0.14 6.45
N LYS A 19 -1.34 0.19 7.68
CA LYS A 19 -0.02 -0.38 8.00
C LYS A 19 0.01 -1.89 7.78
N ASP A 20 -0.98 -2.60 8.32
CA ASP A 20 -1.07 -4.06 8.18
C ASP A 20 -1.33 -4.48 6.72
N TYR A 21 -2.18 -3.72 6.03
CA TYR A 21 -2.44 -3.86 4.60
C TYR A 21 -1.16 -3.69 3.78
N HIS A 22 -0.40 -2.61 3.99
CA HIS A 22 0.87 -2.37 3.29
C HIS A 22 1.89 -3.49 3.53
N LYS A 23 1.96 -4.00 4.77
CA LYS A 23 2.82 -5.14 5.10
C LYS A 23 2.43 -6.40 4.33
N ALA A 24 1.15 -6.76 4.33
CA ALA A 24 0.65 -7.92 3.57
C ALA A 24 0.91 -7.76 2.08
N PHE A 25 0.76 -6.55 1.55
CA PHE A 25 1.00 -6.22 0.16
C PHE A 25 2.49 -6.37 -0.22
N THR A 26 3.40 -5.97 0.65
CA THR A 26 4.84 -6.16 0.45
C THR A 26 5.20 -7.65 0.37
N THR A 27 4.68 -8.47 1.30
CA THR A 27 4.87 -9.93 1.27
C THR A 27 4.32 -10.57 -0.01
N LEU A 28 3.18 -10.11 -0.49
CA LEU A 28 2.61 -10.57 -1.76
C LEU A 28 3.54 -10.25 -2.94
N LEU A 29 4.10 -9.04 -3.00
CA LEU A 29 5.02 -8.62 -4.06
C LEU A 29 6.31 -9.45 -4.09
N ASP A 30 6.84 -9.83 -2.92
CA ASP A 30 8.02 -10.69 -2.83
C ASP A 30 7.71 -12.09 -3.40
N ALA A 31 6.55 -12.65 -3.04
CA ALA A 31 6.09 -13.94 -3.56
C ALA A 31 5.81 -13.90 -5.07
N ALA A 32 5.19 -12.82 -5.55
CA ALA A 32 4.93 -12.60 -6.97
C ALA A 32 6.22 -12.53 -7.79
N HIS A 33 7.23 -11.79 -7.29
CA HIS A 33 8.54 -11.72 -7.92
C HIS A 33 9.22 -13.09 -8.04
N ALA A 34 9.21 -13.89 -6.96
CA ALA A 34 9.76 -15.25 -6.99
C ALA A 34 9.01 -16.17 -7.96
N SER A 35 7.68 -16.04 -8.06
CA SER A 35 6.85 -16.78 -9.02
C SER A 35 7.19 -16.43 -10.46
N VAL A 36 7.30 -15.14 -10.81
CA VAL A 36 7.68 -14.67 -12.14
C VAL A 36 9.10 -15.12 -12.51
N ALA A 37 10.04 -15.08 -11.57
CA ALA A 37 11.40 -15.58 -11.77
C ALA A 37 11.40 -17.08 -12.09
N SER A 38 10.64 -17.87 -11.34
CA SER A 38 10.49 -19.32 -11.56
C SER A 38 9.83 -19.63 -12.92
N LEU A 39 8.79 -18.87 -13.28
CA LEU A 39 8.13 -19.01 -14.58
C LEU A 39 9.06 -18.67 -15.75
N SER A 40 9.88 -17.63 -15.59
CA SER A 40 10.88 -17.22 -16.58
C SER A 40 11.97 -18.28 -16.75
N ALA A 41 12.44 -18.88 -15.65
CA ALA A 41 13.39 -20.00 -15.70
C ALA A 41 12.78 -21.23 -16.39
N TYR A 42 11.52 -21.55 -16.11
CA TYR A 42 10.79 -22.62 -16.80
C TYR A 42 10.65 -22.33 -18.31
N ALA A 43 10.39 -21.07 -18.69
CA ALA A 43 10.34 -20.66 -20.08
C ALA A 43 11.68 -20.89 -20.79
N ALA A 44 12.80 -20.56 -20.12
CA ALA A 44 14.16 -20.75 -20.65
C ALA A 44 14.52 -22.23 -20.85
N ALA A 45 13.98 -23.13 -20.01
CA ALA A 45 14.16 -24.58 -20.14
C ALA A 45 13.22 -25.22 -21.18
N SER A 46 12.24 -24.48 -21.72
CA SER A 46 11.23 -24.99 -22.62
C SER A 46 11.63 -24.86 -24.09
N ARG A 47 11.08 -25.74 -24.96
CA ARG A 47 11.28 -25.63 -26.41
C ARG A 47 10.32 -24.63 -27.05
N PRO A 48 10.69 -23.99 -28.17
CA PRO A 48 9.75 -23.21 -28.97
C PRO A 48 8.58 -24.07 -29.49
N PRO A 49 7.35 -23.54 -29.61
CA PRO A 49 6.94 -22.15 -29.34
C PRO A 49 6.55 -21.89 -27.87
N ALA A 50 6.53 -22.92 -27.03
CA ALA A 50 6.08 -22.79 -25.64
C ALA A 50 6.93 -21.78 -24.86
N SER A 51 8.25 -21.79 -25.02
CA SER A 51 9.15 -20.81 -24.39
C SER A 51 8.76 -19.35 -24.67
N SER A 52 8.47 -19.01 -25.94
CA SER A 52 8.06 -17.65 -26.31
C SER A 52 6.71 -17.25 -25.71
N ILE A 53 5.76 -18.18 -25.62
CA ILE A 53 4.44 -17.92 -25.03
C ILE A 53 4.59 -17.69 -23.53
N ILE A 54 5.35 -18.54 -22.84
CA ILE A 54 5.57 -18.44 -21.39
C ILE A 54 6.31 -17.13 -21.06
N LEU A 55 7.33 -16.73 -21.84
CA LEU A 55 8.01 -15.45 -21.66
C LEU A 55 7.06 -14.25 -21.83
N THR A 56 6.12 -14.32 -22.78
CA THR A 56 5.11 -13.28 -22.96
C THR A 56 4.22 -13.16 -21.71
N VAL A 57 3.76 -14.29 -21.18
CA VAL A 57 2.97 -14.33 -19.94
C VAL A 57 3.77 -13.79 -18.76
N ALA A 58 5.03 -14.21 -18.59
CA ALA A 58 5.92 -13.72 -17.55
C ALA A 58 6.12 -12.20 -17.63
N GLY A 59 6.23 -11.64 -18.85
CA GLY A 59 6.30 -10.20 -19.06
C GLY A 59 5.04 -9.44 -18.65
N SER A 60 3.85 -9.99 -18.93
CA SER A 60 2.58 -9.41 -18.46
C SER A 60 2.46 -9.42 -16.94
N LEU A 61 2.87 -10.52 -16.29
CA LEU A 61 2.88 -10.63 -14.83
C LEU A 61 3.88 -9.65 -14.20
N ALA A 62 5.11 -9.56 -14.75
CA ALA A 62 6.10 -8.60 -14.28
C ALA A 62 5.62 -7.15 -14.37
N SER A 63 4.88 -6.81 -15.43
CA SER A 63 4.29 -5.48 -15.60
C SER A 63 3.18 -5.21 -14.57
N ALA A 64 2.36 -6.22 -14.26
CA ALA A 64 1.35 -6.14 -13.21
C ALA A 64 2.00 -5.97 -11.82
N ASP A 65 3.05 -6.74 -11.52
CA ASP A 65 3.80 -6.62 -10.26
C ASP A 65 4.40 -5.23 -10.08
N GLU A 66 4.91 -4.64 -11.16
CA GLU A 66 5.44 -3.27 -11.12
C GLU A 66 4.34 -2.23 -10.89
N ALA A 67 3.18 -2.38 -11.52
CA ALA A 67 2.03 -1.51 -11.25
C ALA A 67 1.57 -1.62 -9.78
N LEU A 68 1.53 -2.84 -9.24
CA LEU A 68 1.21 -3.09 -7.83
C LEU A 68 2.27 -2.46 -6.92
N ARG A 69 3.57 -2.57 -7.23
CA ARG A 69 4.64 -1.94 -6.44
C ARG A 69 4.50 -0.41 -6.38
N ARG A 70 4.09 0.22 -7.48
CA ARG A 70 3.79 1.67 -7.49
C ARG A 70 2.58 2.00 -6.64
N TYR A 71 1.52 1.19 -6.72
CA TYR A 71 0.35 1.36 -5.86
C TYR A 71 0.72 1.23 -4.37
N ALA A 72 1.56 0.26 -3.99
CA ALA A 72 2.06 0.12 -2.62
C ALA A 72 2.74 1.40 -2.12
N LYS A 73 3.61 1.99 -2.96
CA LYS A 73 4.28 3.25 -2.67
C LYS A 73 3.28 4.39 -2.46
N SER A 74 2.26 4.49 -3.31
CA SER A 74 1.21 5.51 -3.17
C SER A 74 0.39 5.32 -1.88
N VAL A 75 0.14 4.08 -1.45
CA VAL A 75 -0.51 3.78 -0.17
C VAL A 75 0.37 4.21 1.01
N ASP A 76 1.68 4.00 0.92
CA ASP A 76 2.64 4.44 1.95
C ASP A 76 2.67 5.97 2.08
N GLU A 77 2.74 6.68 0.95
CA GLU A 77 2.69 8.15 0.88
C GLU A 77 1.34 8.69 1.42
N TRP A 78 0.22 8.07 1.03
CA TRP A 78 -1.10 8.37 1.56
C TRP A 78 -1.14 8.26 3.08
N ARG A 79 -0.64 7.14 3.63
CA ARG A 79 -0.63 6.90 5.07
C ARG A 79 0.19 7.97 5.80
N ASP A 80 1.29 8.42 5.22
CA ASP A 80 2.13 9.45 5.84
C ASP A 80 1.43 10.83 5.82
N MET A 81 0.71 11.18 4.75
CA MET A 81 -0.17 12.37 4.74
C MET A 81 -1.25 12.28 5.82
N MET A 82 -1.88 11.11 6.00
CA MET A 82 -2.91 10.90 7.02
C MET A 82 -2.35 10.97 8.45
N LYS A 83 -1.11 10.55 8.68
CA LYS A 83 -0.42 10.80 9.97
C LYS A 83 -0.24 12.30 10.22
N GLY A 84 0.16 13.06 9.20
CA GLY A 84 0.27 14.51 9.29
C GLY A 84 -1.06 15.18 9.63
N LEU A 85 -2.14 14.75 8.98
CA LEU A 85 -3.49 15.21 9.32
C LEU A 85 -3.84 14.90 10.78
N LYS A 86 -3.55 13.69 11.25
CA LYS A 86 -3.80 13.31 12.65
C LYS A 86 -3.08 14.22 13.64
N THR A 87 -1.82 14.56 13.38
CA THR A 87 -1.06 15.48 14.23
C THR A 87 -1.74 16.85 14.31
N LEU A 88 -2.19 17.39 13.16
CA LEU A 88 -2.90 18.67 13.13
C LEU A 88 -4.24 18.61 13.89
N GLU A 89 -4.99 17.50 13.77
CA GLU A 89 -6.22 17.30 14.55
C GLU A 89 -5.94 17.28 16.06
N ASP A 90 -4.88 16.59 16.48
CA ASP A 90 -4.48 16.52 17.89
C ASP A 90 -4.02 17.90 18.41
N GLU A 91 -3.32 18.71 17.60
CA GLU A 91 -2.94 20.09 17.93
C GLU A 91 -4.16 21.01 18.10
N VAL A 92 -5.10 20.98 17.16
CA VAL A 92 -6.34 21.77 17.24
C VAL A 92 -7.16 21.38 18.47
N ALA A 93 -7.25 20.08 18.78
CA ALA A 93 -7.94 19.60 19.97
C ALA A 93 -7.31 20.12 21.27
N ASN A 94 -5.98 20.24 21.32
CA ASN A 94 -5.29 20.83 22.47
C ASN A 94 -5.59 22.32 22.61
N VAL A 95 -5.54 23.10 21.52
CA VAL A 95 -5.87 24.54 21.55
C VAL A 95 -7.31 24.80 22.02
N LEU A 96 -8.27 23.99 21.55
CA LEU A 96 -9.66 24.09 21.98
C LEU A 96 -9.82 23.79 23.48
N ARG A 97 -9.13 22.75 23.97
CA ARG A 97 -9.11 22.41 25.40
C ARG A 97 -8.51 23.53 26.24
N ASP A 98 -7.39 24.10 25.81
CA ASP A 98 -6.73 25.20 26.51
C ASP A 98 -7.65 26.42 26.61
N ARG A 99 -8.41 26.72 25.54
CA ARG A 99 -9.44 27.77 25.55
C ARG A 99 -10.59 27.47 26.52
N GLU A 100 -10.98 26.22 26.70
CA GLU A 100 -12.07 25.83 27.61
C GLU A 100 -11.66 25.88 29.10
N ILE A 101 -10.36 25.85 29.40
CA ILE A 101 -9.81 25.88 30.76
C ILE A 101 -9.57 27.33 31.25
N LEU A 102 -9.48 28.30 30.33
CA LEU A 102 -9.31 29.73 30.59
C LEU A 102 -10.64 30.46 30.75
#